data_AF-A0A2T3ZVL7-F1
#
_entry.id   AF-A0A2T3ZVL7-F1
#
_cell.length_a   1.000
_cell.length_b   1.000
_cell.length_c   1.000
_cell.angle_alpha   90.00
_cell.angle_beta   90.00
_cell.angle_gamma   90.00
#
_symmetry.space_group_name_H-M   'P 1'
#
loop_
_entity.id
_entity.type
_entity.pdbx_description
1 polymer ?
#
loop_
_entity_poly.entity_id
_entity_poly.type
_entity_poly.pdbx_seq_one_letter_code
_entity_poly.pdbx_strand_id
1 'polypeptide(L)'
;DESPFLAVQAAVRNYDEEMPANTIRAWAIGLFLVTICGGMNMLFYLRSPAISISTIVAQFLAYPIGRLWSLTMPQRIFTTFGVRWSLNPGLFNMKEHAIVTVMANAGFDIGAAYSTDVLTAQQKFYGQSFGWGFQLLLTWTSTVIGHGIAGISRQLSCVSA
;
A
#
# COMPACT_ATOMS: atom_id res chain seq x y z
N ASP A 1 2.35 15.74 24.49
CA ASP A 1 3.43 15.21 25.35
C ASP A 1 4.77 15.53 24.73
N GLU A 2 5.63 16.24 25.45
CA GLU A 2 6.96 16.60 24.97
C GLU A 2 7.90 15.39 25.07
N SER A 3 8.51 15.02 23.95
CA SER A 3 9.50 13.95 23.93
C SER A 3 10.75 14.37 24.71
N PRO A 4 11.26 13.56 25.65
CA PRO A 4 12.43 13.88 26.47
C PRO A 4 13.75 13.94 25.69
N PHE A 5 13.76 13.60 24.40
CA PHE A 5 14.94 13.66 23.53
C PHE A 5 14.87 14.85 22.58
N LEU A 6 15.80 15.79 22.72
CA LEU A 6 15.90 17.01 21.88
C LEU A 6 15.97 16.72 20.38
N ALA A 7 16.61 15.61 19.99
CA ALA A 7 16.66 15.17 18.59
C ALA A 7 15.28 14.77 18.03
N VAL A 8 14.40 14.23 18.89
CA VAL A 8 13.03 13.83 18.52
C VAL A 8 12.10 15.03 18.52
N GLN A 9 12.30 15.97 19.44
CA GLN A 9 11.57 17.24 19.53
C GLN A 9 11.83 18.16 18.32
N ALA A 10 13.03 18.11 17.74
CA ALA A 10 13.38 18.88 16.54
C ALA A 10 12.85 18.25 15.23
N ALA A 11 12.66 16.94 15.19
CA ALA A 11 12.24 16.21 14.00
C ALA A 11 10.71 16.06 13.88
N VAL A 12 9.98 16.14 15.00
CA VAL A 12 8.54 15.90 15.05
C VAL A 12 7.82 17.11 15.66
N ARG A 13 6.74 17.57 15.02
CA ARG A 13 5.89 18.63 15.58
C ARG A 13 5.22 18.12 16.86
N ASN A 14 5.33 18.89 17.95
CA ASN A 14 4.81 18.54 19.28
C ASN A 14 3.28 18.54 19.42
N TYR A 15 2.54 18.94 18.38
CA TYR A 15 1.08 18.91 18.36
C TYR A 15 0.60 17.88 17.35
N ASP A 16 -0.26 16.97 17.80
CA ASP A 16 -0.92 16.01 16.92
C ASP A 16 -2.21 16.66 16.40
N GLU A 17 -2.30 16.81 15.08
CA GLU A 17 -3.52 17.29 14.45
C GLU A 17 -4.49 16.11 14.33
N GLU A 18 -5.61 16.17 15.03
CA GLU A 18 -6.71 15.18 14.96
C GLU A 18 -7.40 15.25 13.60
N MET A 19 -6.70 14.75 12.59
CA MET A 19 -7.22 14.64 11.24
C MET A 19 -7.53 13.18 10.94
N PRO A 20 -8.65 12.89 10.26
CA PRO A 20 -9.06 11.53 9.96
C PRO A 20 -8.00 10.86 9.07
N ALA A 21 -7.31 9.86 9.61
CA ALA A 21 -6.31 9.08 8.89
C ALA A 21 -6.98 8.03 7.99
N ASN A 22 -7.91 7.25 8.55
CA ASN A 22 -8.52 6.12 7.86
C ASN A 22 -9.80 6.51 7.09
N THR A 23 -9.66 7.04 5.87
CA THR A 23 -10.81 7.41 5.03
C THR A 23 -11.01 6.42 3.88
N ILE A 24 -12.27 6.11 3.54
CA ILE A 24 -12.62 5.24 2.41
C ILE A 24 -12.04 5.79 1.09
N ARG A 25 -11.94 7.12 0.97
CA ARG A 25 -11.30 7.80 -0.17
C ARG A 25 -9.84 7.36 -0.34
N ALA A 26 -9.03 7.39 0.72
CA ALA A 26 -7.63 6.98 0.66
C ALA A 26 -7.49 5.51 0.26
N TRP A 27 -8.36 4.63 0.78
CA TRP A 27 -8.41 3.23 0.39
C TRP A 27 -8.80 3.04 -1.08
N ALA A 28 -9.82 3.74 -1.57
CA ALA A 28 -10.27 3.61 -2.95
C ALA A 28 -9.19 4.08 -3.93
N ILE A 29 -8.56 5.23 -3.67
CA ILE A 29 -7.46 5.76 -4.50
C ILE A 29 -6.25 4.83 -4.41
N GLY A 30 -5.88 4.39 -3.20
CA GLY A 30 -4.75 3.49 -2.98
C GLY A 30 -4.92 2.16 -3.71
N LEU A 31 -6.06 1.49 -3.53
CA LEU A 31 -6.36 0.23 -4.21
C LEU A 31 -6.41 0.38 -5.73
N PHE A 32 -6.99 1.46 -6.25
CA PHE A 32 -7.03 1.73 -7.68
C PHE A 32 -5.62 1.91 -8.26
N LEU A 33 -4.80 2.73 -7.62
CA LEU A 33 -3.45 3.03 -8.07
C LEU A 33 -2.53 1.80 -7.97
N VAL A 34 -2.66 1.03 -6.88
CA VAL A 34 -1.96 -0.25 -6.69
C VAL A 34 -2.35 -1.26 -7.77
N THR A 35 -3.63 -1.40 -8.08
CA THR A 35 -4.09 -2.37 -9.10
C THR A 35 -3.53 -2.02 -10.47
N ILE A 36 -3.58 -0.75 -10.88
CA ILE A 36 -3.11 -0.31 -12.20
C ILE A 36 -1.60 -0.41 -12.30
N CYS A 37 -0.86 0.23 -11.40
CA CYS A 37 0.59 0.27 -11.48
C CYS A 37 1.22 -1.10 -11.20
N GLY A 38 0.56 -1.95 -10.39
CA GLY A 38 1.02 -3.29 -10.06
C GLY A 38 0.78 -4.25 -11.23
N GLY A 39 -0.38 -4.12 -11.88
CA GLY A 39 -0.65 -4.79 -13.14
C GLY A 39 0.35 -4.41 -14.24
N MET A 40 0.68 -3.11 -14.36
CA MET A 40 1.71 -2.65 -15.30
C MET A 40 3.09 -3.22 -14.98
N ASN A 41 3.48 -3.26 -13.70
CA ASN A 41 4.75 -3.85 -13.27
C ASN A 41 4.81 -5.35 -13.64
N MET A 42 3.74 -6.11 -13.38
CA MET A 42 3.64 -7.52 -13.77
C MET A 42 3.73 -7.72 -15.29
N LEU A 43 3.10 -6.86 -16.08
CA LEU A 43 3.16 -6.92 -17.55
C LEU A 43 4.57 -6.63 -18.08
N PHE A 44 5.27 -5.65 -17.52
CA PHE A 44 6.65 -5.33 -17.92
C PHE A 44 7.67 -6.35 -17.43
N TYR A 45 7.38 -7.05 -16.32
CA TYR A 45 8.22 -8.13 -15.84
C TYR A 45 8.31 -9.30 -16.83
N LEU A 46 7.20 -9.62 -17.51
CA LEU A 46 7.17 -10.69 -18.52
C LEU A 46 7.91 -10.33 -19.83
N ARG A 47 8.39 -9.08 -19.98
CA ARG A 47 9.12 -8.61 -21.16
C ARG A 47 10.61 -8.48 -20.85
N SER A 48 11.48 -8.98 -21.73
CA SER A 48 12.91 -8.67 -21.71
C SER A 48 13.18 -7.45 -22.60
N PRO A 49 13.75 -6.33 -22.09
CA PRO A 49 14.22 -6.08 -20.73
C PRO A 49 13.09 -5.73 -19.74
N ALA A 50 13.22 -6.20 -18.50
CA ALA A 50 12.24 -5.93 -17.45
C ALA A 50 12.38 -4.50 -16.94
N ILE A 51 11.33 -3.70 -17.12
CA ILE A 51 11.25 -2.32 -16.62
C ILE A 51 10.35 -2.33 -15.38
N SER A 52 10.92 -2.07 -14.21
CA SER A 52 10.16 -1.95 -12.97
C SER A 52 9.75 -0.49 -12.72
N ILE A 53 8.48 -0.29 -12.35
CA ILE A 53 7.97 1.02 -11.95
C ILE A 53 8.15 1.15 -10.44
N SER A 54 8.85 2.20 -10.01
CA SER A 54 9.05 2.48 -8.58
C SER A 54 7.77 2.98 -7.91
N THR A 55 7.62 2.66 -6.62
CA THR A 55 6.56 3.14 -5.72
C THR A 55 6.46 4.68 -5.69
N ILE A 56 7.57 5.37 -5.98
CA ILE A 56 7.63 6.83 -6.03
C ILE A 56 6.68 7.43 -7.08
N VAL A 57 6.47 6.74 -8.21
CA VAL A 57 5.59 7.22 -9.28
C VAL A 57 4.14 7.24 -8.80
N ALA A 58 3.73 6.18 -8.09
CA ALA A 58 2.43 6.11 -7.48
C ALA A 58 2.27 7.16 -6.36
N GLN A 59 3.32 7.41 -5.57
CA GLN A 59 3.30 8.46 -4.54
C GLN A 59 3.14 9.87 -5.15
N PHE A 60 3.80 10.14 -6.28
CA PHE A 60 3.65 11.38 -7.03
C PHE A 60 2.26 11.54 -7.64
N LEU A 61 1.66 10.45 -8.16
CA LEU A 61 0.31 10.45 -8.73
C LEU A 61 -0.80 10.52 -7.66
N ALA A 62 -0.54 9.98 -6.46
CA ALA A 62 -1.51 9.99 -5.36
C ALA A 62 -1.93 11.40 -4.95
N TYR A 63 -1.00 12.38 -4.97
CA TYR A 63 -1.28 13.75 -4.60
C TYR A 63 -2.25 14.49 -5.55
N PRO A 64 -2.00 14.57 -6.88
CA PRO A 64 -2.93 15.22 -7.80
C PRO A 64 -4.26 14.47 -7.89
N ILE A 65 -4.28 13.13 -7.82
CA ILE A 65 -5.52 12.34 -7.83
C ILE A 65 -6.33 12.61 -6.55
N GLY A 66 -5.69 12.64 -5.38
CA GLY A 66 -6.34 12.98 -4.11
C GLY A 66 -6.92 14.40 -4.10
N ARG A 67 -6.20 15.37 -4.68
CA ARG A 67 -6.68 16.75 -4.83
C ARG A 67 -7.84 16.84 -5.82
N LEU A 68 -7.78 16.12 -6.94
CA LEU A 68 -8.84 16.10 -7.95
C LEU A 68 -10.11 15.42 -7.40
N TRP A 69 -9.95 14.37 -6.60
CA TRP A 69 -11.05 13.72 -5.88
C TRP A 69 -11.70 14.65 -4.84
N SER A 70 -10.89 15.41 -4.10
CA SER A 70 -11.38 16.41 -3.13
C SER A 70 -12.19 17.52 -3.80
N LEU A 71 -11.87 17.88 -5.05
CA LEU A 71 -12.59 18.89 -5.84
C LEU A 71 -13.86 18.36 -6.52
N THR A 72 -13.86 17.08 -6.90
CA THR A 72 -14.96 16.47 -7.68
C THR A 72 -16.03 15.83 -6.81
N MET A 73 -15.71 15.34 -5.60
CA MET A 73 -16.70 14.69 -4.75
C MET A 73 -17.41 15.65 -3.79
N PRO A 74 -18.76 15.64 -3.76
CA PRO A 74 -19.53 16.43 -2.81
C PRO A 74 -19.30 15.94 -1.37
N GLN A 75 -19.28 16.87 -0.42
CA GLN A 75 -19.17 16.62 1.03
C GLN A 75 -20.45 15.94 1.55
N ARG A 76 -20.56 14.63 1.30
CA ARG A 76 -21.66 13.80 1.79
C ARG A 76 -21.15 12.96 2.96
N ILE A 77 -21.75 13.19 4.14
CA ILE A 77 -21.53 12.38 5.33
C ILE A 77 -22.50 11.20 5.24
N PHE A 78 -21.97 10.01 5.03
CA PHE A 78 -22.74 8.77 5.01
C PHE A 78 -22.67 8.12 6.38
N THR A 79 -23.82 7.70 6.89
CA THR A 79 -23.90 6.95 8.16
C THR A 79 -24.33 5.55 7.80
N THR A 80 -23.40 4.60 7.81
CA THR A 80 -23.65 3.20 7.49
C THR A 80 -23.24 2.37 8.70
N PHE A 81 -24.13 1.49 9.17
CA PHE A 81 -23.90 0.64 10.35
C PHE A 81 -23.45 1.39 11.63
N GLY A 82 -23.98 2.60 11.87
CA GLY A 82 -23.69 3.38 13.08
C GLY A 82 -22.34 4.11 13.09
N VAL A 83 -21.50 3.93 12.07
CA VAL A 83 -20.25 4.68 11.91
C VAL A 83 -20.49 5.80 10.88
N ARG A 84 -20.10 7.03 11.23
CA ARG A 84 -20.19 8.20 10.35
C ARG A 84 -18.91 8.29 9.53
N TRP A 85 -19.02 8.17 8.20
CA TRP A 85 -17.88 8.28 7.29
C TRP A 85 -18.19 9.39 6.29
N SER A 86 -17.29 10.35 6.16
CA SER A 86 -17.40 11.37 5.12
C SER A 86 -16.62 10.92 3.88
N LEU A 87 -17.26 11.01 2.72
CA LEU A 87 -16.60 10.77 1.42
C LEU A 87 -15.58 11.89 1.07
N ASN A 88 -15.73 13.06 1.72
CA ASN A 88 -14.84 14.20 1.57
C ASN A 88 -14.76 14.95 2.91
N PRO A 89 -13.89 14.51 3.86
CA PRO A 89 -13.72 15.19 5.14
C PRO A 89 -12.96 16.54 5.03
N GLY A 90 -12.42 16.86 3.85
CA GLY A 90 -11.66 18.08 3.62
C GLY A 90 -10.55 17.90 2.57
N LEU A 91 -9.66 18.90 2.51
CA LEU A 91 -8.44 18.90 1.70
C LEU A 91 -7.65 17.60 1.92
N PHE A 92 -6.98 17.13 0.87
CA PHE A 92 -6.19 15.90 0.93
C PHE A 92 -5.08 16.03 1.97
N ASN A 93 -5.16 15.20 3.00
CA ASN A 93 -4.31 15.32 4.17
C ASN A 93 -3.03 14.47 4.04
N MET A 94 -1.95 14.89 4.71
CA MET A 94 -0.70 14.15 4.81
C MET A 94 -0.89 12.73 5.39
N LYS A 95 -1.83 12.53 6.33
CA LYS A 95 -2.17 11.20 6.88
C LYS A 95 -2.80 10.28 5.82
N GLU A 96 -3.68 10.81 4.97
CA GLU A 96 -4.28 10.04 3.86
C GLU A 96 -3.24 9.71 2.78
N HIS A 97 -2.36 10.66 2.45
CA HIS A 97 -1.24 10.44 1.52
C HIS A 97 -0.26 9.39 2.03
N ALA A 98 0.03 9.39 3.33
CA ALA A 98 0.88 8.40 3.96
C ALA A 98 0.28 7.00 3.84
N ILE A 99 -1.04 6.83 4.08
CA ILE A 99 -1.71 5.53 3.94
C ILE A 99 -1.68 5.04 2.49
N VAL A 100 -1.96 5.90 1.51
CA VAL A 100 -1.83 5.55 0.08
C VAL A 100 -0.39 5.14 -0.25
N THR A 101 0.60 5.83 0.31
CA THR A 101 2.01 5.50 0.12
C THR A 101 2.36 4.15 0.74
N VAL A 102 1.86 3.84 1.94
CA VAL A 102 2.07 2.53 2.57
C VAL A 102 1.42 1.42 1.74
N MET A 103 0.20 1.64 1.23
CA MET A 103 -0.46 0.69 0.33
C MET A 103 0.31 0.49 -0.98
N ALA A 104 0.82 1.58 -1.57
CA ALA A 104 1.69 1.53 -2.73
C ALA A 104 2.94 0.68 -2.47
N ASN A 105 3.63 0.93 -1.36
CA ASN A 105 4.82 0.15 -1.01
C ASN A 105 4.52 -1.31 -0.70
N ALA A 106 3.37 -1.62 -0.09
CA ALA A 106 2.96 -3.00 0.17
C ALA A 106 2.48 -3.74 -1.09
N GLY A 107 1.90 -3.02 -2.06
CA GLY A 107 1.33 -3.58 -3.28
C GLY A 107 2.30 -3.66 -4.46
N PHE A 108 3.28 -2.74 -4.53
CA PHE A 108 4.38 -2.81 -5.49
C PHE A 108 5.53 -3.55 -4.83
N ASP A 109 5.56 -4.87 -5.00
CA ASP A 109 6.78 -5.61 -4.78
C ASP A 109 7.84 -5.14 -5.80
N ILE A 110 9.12 -5.32 -5.51
CA ILE A 110 10.22 -4.91 -6.41
C ILE A 110 10.26 -5.90 -7.60
N GLY A 111 9.32 -5.74 -8.53
CA GLY A 111 9.13 -6.63 -9.68
C GLY A 111 7.88 -7.51 -9.56
N ALA A 112 7.91 -8.69 -10.18
CA ALA A 112 6.87 -9.69 -9.98
C ALA A 112 7.04 -10.38 -8.62
N ALA A 113 5.91 -10.78 -8.02
CA ALA A 113 5.93 -11.56 -6.79
C ALA A 113 6.81 -12.81 -6.99
N TYR A 114 7.65 -13.13 -5.99
CA TYR A 114 8.52 -14.32 -5.99
C TYR A 114 7.78 -15.61 -6.38
N SER A 115 6.49 -15.69 -6.04
CA SER A 115 5.60 -16.79 -6.44
C SER A 115 5.53 -16.98 -7.96
N THR A 116 5.70 -15.94 -8.77
CA THR A 116 5.68 -16.00 -10.24
C THR A 116 6.84 -16.83 -10.79
N ASP A 117 8.03 -16.70 -10.21
CA ASP A 117 9.19 -17.49 -10.61
C ASP A 117 9.03 -18.96 -10.25
N VAL A 118 8.51 -19.22 -9.04
CA VAL A 118 8.20 -20.59 -8.58
C VAL A 118 7.14 -21.25 -9.46
N LEU A 119 6.07 -20.52 -9.80
CA LEU A 119 5.01 -21.01 -10.70
C LEU A 119 5.55 -21.30 -12.10
N THR A 120 6.36 -20.38 -12.64
CA THR A 120 6.95 -20.55 -13.97
C THR A 120 7.89 -21.76 -14.01
N ALA A 121 8.69 -21.95 -12.95
CA ALA A 121 9.53 -23.14 -12.82
C ALA A 121 8.71 -24.43 -12.68
N GLN A 122 7.64 -24.45 -11.88
CA GLN A 122 6.75 -25.60 -11.73
C GLN A 122 6.07 -25.98 -13.06
N GLN A 123 5.57 -25.00 -13.81
CA GLN A 123 4.93 -25.26 -15.09
C GLN A 123 5.93 -25.72 -16.16
N LYS A 124 7.12 -25.11 -16.20
CA LYS A 124 8.12 -25.36 -17.27
C LYS A 124 8.98 -26.60 -17.02
N PHE A 125 9.34 -26.90 -15.78
CA PHE A 125 10.20 -28.05 -15.45
C PHE A 125 9.41 -29.30 -15.02
N TYR A 126 8.26 -29.14 -14.35
CA TYR A 126 7.49 -30.26 -13.79
C TYR A 126 6.17 -30.54 -14.51
N GLY A 127 5.74 -29.69 -15.45
CA GLY A 127 4.54 -29.89 -16.25
C GLY A 127 3.23 -29.94 -15.45
N GLN A 128 3.24 -29.57 -14.16
CA GLN A 128 2.05 -29.60 -13.31
C GLN A 128 1.41 -28.20 -13.21
N SER A 129 0.17 -28.10 -13.67
CA SER A 129 -0.66 -26.91 -13.54
C SER A 129 -1.74 -27.13 -12.47
N PHE A 130 -1.50 -26.65 -11.25
CA PHE A 130 -2.45 -26.73 -10.13
C PHE A 130 -3.66 -25.77 -10.26
N GLY A 131 -3.87 -25.18 -11.43
CA GLY A 131 -4.95 -24.24 -11.73
C GLY A 131 -4.75 -22.83 -11.14
N TRP A 132 -5.62 -21.90 -11.53
CA TRP A 132 -5.53 -20.48 -11.17
C TRP A 132 -5.69 -20.22 -9.67
N GLY A 133 -6.52 -21.01 -8.98
CA GLY A 133 -6.78 -20.85 -7.55
C GLY A 133 -5.54 -21.12 -6.70
N PHE A 134 -4.79 -22.18 -7.01
CA PHE A 134 -3.53 -22.48 -6.32
C PHE A 134 -2.49 -21.36 -6.52
N GLN A 135 -2.41 -20.82 -7.74
CA GLN A 135 -1.49 -19.72 -8.07
C GLN A 135 -1.79 -18.46 -7.23
N LEU A 136 -3.07 -18.11 -7.08
CA LEU A 136 -3.47 -16.97 -6.24
C LEU A 136 -3.23 -17.24 -4.76
N LEU A 137 -3.60 -18.42 -4.25
CA LEU A 137 -3.37 -18.76 -2.84
C LEU A 137 -1.89 -18.78 -2.49
N LEU A 138 -1.04 -19.32 -3.36
CA LEU A 138 0.41 -19.36 -3.13
C LEU A 138 0.98 -17.93 -3.08
N THR A 139 0.53 -17.07 -3.99
CA THR A 139 0.96 -15.66 -4.01
C THR A 139 0.51 -14.92 -2.77
N TRP A 140 -0.76 -15.07 -2.38
CA TRP A 140 -1.32 -14.43 -1.18
C TRP A 140 -0.65 -14.91 0.11
N THR A 141 -0.43 -16.21 0.26
CA THR A 141 0.21 -16.74 1.48
C THR A 141 1.67 -16.31 1.57
N SER A 142 2.40 -16.28 0.46
CA SER A 142 3.80 -15.82 0.42
C SER A 142 3.95 -14.38 0.88
N THR A 143 3.08 -13.47 0.40
CA THR A 143 3.15 -12.06 0.79
C THR A 143 2.69 -11.85 2.23
N VAL A 144 1.64 -12.54 2.69
CA VAL A 144 1.16 -12.45 4.08
C VAL A 144 2.23 -12.93 5.06
N ILE A 145 2.91 -14.04 4.77
CA ILE A 145 4.01 -14.55 5.60
C ILE A 145 5.14 -13.53 5.66
N GLY A 146 5.55 -12.97 4.52
CA GLY A 146 6.60 -11.95 4.46
C GLY A 146 6.28 -10.72 5.32
N HIS A 147 5.07 -10.17 5.19
CA HIS A 147 4.62 -9.03 5.99
C HIS A 147 4.45 -9.39 7.48
N GLY A 148 3.99 -10.61 7.78
CA GLY A 148 3.84 -11.11 9.15
C GLY A 148 5.17 -11.21 9.89
N ILE A 149 6.20 -11.76 9.23
CA ILE A 149 7.56 -11.85 9.80
C ILE A 149 8.12 -10.44 10.04
N ALA A 150 7.98 -9.52 9.07
CA ALA A 150 8.43 -8.14 9.23
C ALA A 150 7.78 -7.43 10.43
N GLY A 151 6.49 -7.72 10.71
CA GLY A 151 5.79 -7.21 11.88
C GLY A 151 6.39 -7.72 13.20
N ILE A 152 6.68 -9.02 13.29
CA ILE A 152 7.27 -9.64 14.49
C ILE A 152 8.71 -9.12 14.72
N SER A 153 9.49 -8.98 13.65
CA SER A 153 10.87 -8.47 13.74
C SER A 153 10.95 -7.06 14.33
N ARG A 154 9.96 -6.18 14.06
CA ARG A 154 9.91 -4.83 14.67
C ARG A 154 9.80 -4.87 16.20
N GLN A 155 9.03 -5.83 16.74
CA GLN A 155 8.91 -6.00 18.19
C GLN A 155 10.22 -6.51 18.80
N LEU A 156 10.90 -7.43 18.12
CA LEU A 156 12.18 -7.97 18.60
C LEU A 156 13.29 -6.90 18.59
N SER A 157 13.35 -6.04 17.57
CA SER A 157 14.32 -4.95 17.48
C SER A 157 14.11 -3.86 18.54
N CYS A 158 12.87 -3.62 18.98
CA CYS A 158 12.59 -2.65 20.05
C CYS A 158 12.73 -3.23 21.46
N VAL A 159 12.71 -4.56 21.64
CA VAL A 159 12.91 -5.20 22.96
C VAL A 159 14.41 -5.39 23.29
N SER A 160 15.29 -5.21 22.30
CA SER A 160 16.74 -5.35 22.44
C SER A 160 17.51 -4.02 22.45
N ALA A 161 16.81 -2.89 22.57
CA ALA A 161 17.37 -1.54 22.71
C ALA A 161 16.83 -0.89 24.00
#